data_AF-A0A950MA99-F1
#
_entry.id   AF-A0A950MA99-F1
#
_cell.length_a   1.000
_cell.length_b   1.000
_cell.length_c   1.000
_cell.angle_alpha   90.00
_cell.angle_beta   90.00
_cell.angle_gamma   90.00
#
_symmetry.space_group_name_H-M   'P 1'
#
loop_
_entity.id
_entity.type
_entity.pdbx_description
1 polymer ?
#
loop_
_entity_poly.entity_id
_entity_poly.type
_entity_poly.pdbx_seq_one_letter_code
_entity_poly.pdbx_strand_id
1 'polypeptide(L)'
;MQVFKEHFIPNLDPLMAASVFKRSVHNIEMALSSYCNRRCPYCPDSIVDRISKKYYMSDELFINIMTQLRSINYSGVLAFHRYNEPLADKAYALARMSSARTFLPNAVFRIFTNGDYLTADYIRELVAIG
;
A
#
# COMPACT_ATOMS: atom_id res chain seq x y z
N MET A 1 -2.15 6.16 15.90
CA MET A 1 -3.47 5.49 15.86
C MET A 1 -4.29 6.05 16.99
N GLN A 2 -5.47 6.61 16.70
CA GLN A 2 -6.39 7.09 17.74
C GLN A 2 -7.47 6.03 17.95
N VAL A 3 -7.75 5.68 19.20
CA VAL A 3 -8.78 4.70 19.55
C VAL A 3 -9.95 5.44 20.18
N PHE A 4 -11.14 5.20 19.65
CA PHE A 4 -12.42 5.77 20.12
C PHE A 4 -13.30 4.69 20.74
N LYS A 5 -14.30 5.08 21.55
CA LYS A 5 -15.23 4.14 22.23
C LYS A 5 -15.97 3.24 21.24
N GLU A 6 -16.25 3.76 20.05
CA GLU A 6 -16.94 3.08 18.96
C GLU A 6 -16.19 1.85 18.44
N HIS A 7 -14.87 1.78 18.61
CA HIS A 7 -14.09 0.57 18.24
C HIS A 7 -14.46 -0.65 19.10
N PHE A 8 -15.05 -0.43 20.27
CA PHE A 8 -15.43 -1.50 21.20
C PHE A 8 -16.91 -1.87 21.09
N ILE A 9 -17.66 -1.28 20.16
CA ILE A 9 -19.06 -1.61 19.92
C ILE A 9 -19.12 -2.76 18.89
N PRO A 10 -19.61 -3.95 19.27
CA PRO A 10 -19.77 -5.04 18.32
C PRO A 10 -20.87 -4.71 17.30
N ASN A 11 -20.71 -5.17 16.06
CA ASN A 11 -21.67 -4.97 14.97
C ASN A 11 -22.05 -3.49 14.75
N LEU A 12 -21.06 -2.60 14.87
CA LEU A 12 -21.23 -1.18 14.60
C LEU A 12 -21.82 -0.98 13.19
N ASP A 13 -22.77 -0.06 13.08
CA ASP A 13 -23.35 0.35 11.80
C ASP A 13 -22.25 0.62 10.75
N PRO A 14 -22.38 0.13 9.50
CA PRO A 14 -21.32 0.24 8.50
C PRO A 14 -20.86 1.68 8.20
N LEU A 15 -21.76 2.67 8.23
CA LEU A 15 -21.39 4.07 8.01
C LEU A 15 -20.60 4.61 9.19
N MET A 16 -21.00 4.24 10.41
CA MET A 16 -20.24 4.57 11.62
C MET A 16 -18.87 3.88 11.64
N ALA A 17 -18.78 2.61 11.25
CA ALA A 17 -17.51 1.88 11.14
C ALA A 17 -16.56 2.54 10.14
N ALA A 18 -17.07 2.95 8.97
CA ALA A 18 -16.31 3.67 7.95
C ALA A 18 -15.80 5.03 8.47
N SER A 19 -16.65 5.76 9.19
CA SER A 19 -16.29 7.04 9.83
C SER A 19 -15.20 6.87 10.88
N VAL A 20 -15.32 5.85 11.73
CA VAL A 20 -14.34 5.51 12.75
C VAL A 20 -13.00 5.14 12.11
N PHE A 21 -13.00 4.27 11.09
CA PHE A 21 -11.81 3.89 10.34
C PHE A 21 -11.10 5.11 9.76
N LYS A 22 -11.83 6.00 9.08
CA LYS A 22 -11.27 7.22 8.50
C LYS A 22 -10.56 8.09 9.54
N ARG A 23 -11.09 8.16 10.75
CA ARG A 23 -10.54 8.97 11.85
C ARG A 23 -9.36 8.30 12.56
N SER A 24 -9.32 6.97 12.62
CA SER A 24 -8.34 6.23 13.43
C SER A 24 -7.14 5.72 12.64
N VAL A 25 -7.34 5.38 11.36
CA VAL A 25 -6.33 4.79 10.49
C VAL A 25 -5.73 5.86 9.57
N HIS A 26 -4.47 6.20 9.85
CA HIS A 26 -3.75 7.23 9.08
C HIS A 26 -2.71 6.65 8.12
N ASN A 27 -2.19 5.45 8.36
CA ASN A 27 -1.21 4.81 7.48
C ASN A 27 -1.75 3.43 7.09
N ILE A 28 -1.76 3.17 5.79
CA ILE A 28 -2.08 1.86 5.23
C ILE A 28 -0.85 1.38 4.46
N GLU A 29 -0.40 0.18 4.79
CA GLU A 29 0.71 -0.49 4.13
C GLU A 29 0.18 -1.68 3.33
N MET A 30 0.53 -1.74 2.05
CA MET A 30 0.14 -2.83 1.16
C MET A 30 1.32 -3.27 0.30
N ALA A 31 1.65 -4.56 0.34
CA ALA A 31 2.59 -5.14 -0.61
C ALA A 31 1.89 -5.38 -1.95
N LEU A 32 2.33 -4.70 -3.00
CA LEU A 32 1.84 -4.93 -4.37
C LEU A 32 2.30 -6.29 -4.92
N SER A 33 3.44 -6.79 -4.44
CA SER A 33 3.94 -8.14 -4.71
C SER A 33 4.66 -8.70 -3.48
N SER A 34 4.81 -10.02 -3.40
CA SER A 34 5.61 -10.68 -2.35
C SER A 34 7.12 -10.64 -2.58
N TYR A 35 7.57 -10.09 -3.71
CA TYR A 35 8.97 -10.24 -4.14
C TYR A 35 9.88 -9.21 -3.50
N CYS A 36 11.04 -9.67 -3.02
CA CYS A 36 12.20 -8.83 -2.72
C CYS A 36 13.44 -9.43 -3.40
N ASN A 37 14.29 -8.58 -3.96
CA ASN A 37 15.56 -8.99 -4.58
C ASN A 37 16.69 -9.17 -3.56
N ARG A 38 16.45 -8.87 -2.28
CA ARG A 38 17.40 -9.06 -1.18
C ARG A 38 16.91 -10.09 -0.18
N ARG A 39 17.86 -10.79 0.47
CA ARG A 39 17.64 -11.61 1.67
C ARG A 39 18.41 -11.02 2.84
N CYS A 40 17.86 -9.97 3.45
CA CYS A 40 18.49 -9.33 4.60
C CYS A 40 18.38 -10.25 5.83
N PRO A 41 19.44 -10.43 6.63
CA PRO A 41 19.42 -11.37 7.77
C PRO A 41 18.37 -11.00 8.84
N TYR A 42 18.01 -9.72 8.92
CA TYR A 42 17.00 -9.19 9.84
C TYR A 42 15.56 -9.16 9.25
N CYS A 43 15.35 -9.59 8.01
CA CYS A 43 14.03 -9.65 7.39
C CYS A 43 13.37 -11.02 7.66
N PRO A 44 12.06 -11.08 8.00
CA PRO A 44 11.35 -12.36 8.12
C PRO A 44 11.47 -13.27 6.88
N ASP A 45 11.62 -12.68 5.69
CA ASP A 45 11.80 -13.43 4.43
C ASP A 45 13.14 -14.19 4.34
N SER A 46 14.08 -13.96 5.28
CA SER A 46 15.29 -14.77 5.41
C SER A 46 15.05 -16.11 6.11
N ILE A 47 13.96 -16.20 6.89
CA ILE A 47 13.56 -17.37 7.67
C ILE A 47 12.44 -18.13 6.97
N VAL A 48 11.47 -17.40 6.42
CA VAL A 48 10.31 -17.96 5.71
C VAL A 48 10.47 -17.66 4.22
N ASP A 49 10.48 -18.70 3.38
CA ASP A 49 10.65 -18.53 1.94
C ASP A 49 9.41 -17.91 1.29
N ARG A 50 9.42 -16.59 1.20
CA ARG A 50 8.40 -15.77 0.52
C ARG A 50 8.85 -15.24 -0.84
N ILE A 51 10.12 -15.46 -1.20
CA ILE A 51 10.74 -14.86 -2.38
C ILE A 51 10.87 -15.81 -3.56
N SER A 52 10.87 -17.13 -3.34
CA SER A 52 11.02 -18.12 -4.41
C SER A 52 9.87 -18.10 -5.41
N LYS A 53 8.69 -17.63 -4.99
CA LYS A 53 7.54 -17.38 -5.85
C LYS A 53 7.11 -15.92 -5.72
N LYS A 54 6.97 -15.26 -6.86
CA LYS A 54 6.44 -13.89 -6.94
C LYS A 54 4.93 -13.95 -7.03
N TYR A 55 4.25 -13.52 -5.97
CA TYR A 55 2.80 -13.34 -5.97
C TYR A 55 2.50 -11.87 -6.12
N TYR A 56 1.71 -11.52 -7.13
CA TYR A 56 1.21 -10.17 -7.34
C TYR A 56 -0.18 -10.03 -6.74
N MET A 57 -0.52 -8.84 -6.24
CA MET A 57 -1.88 -8.53 -5.83
C MET A 57 -2.81 -8.61 -7.05
N SER A 58 -3.92 -9.35 -6.92
CA SER A 58 -4.93 -9.44 -7.99
C SER A 58 -5.58 -8.09 -8.24
N ASP A 59 -6.01 -7.86 -9.48
CA ASP A 59 -6.72 -6.63 -9.87
C ASP A 59 -8.01 -6.46 -9.06
N GLU A 60 -8.76 -7.54 -8.87
CA GLU A 60 -10.00 -7.55 -8.12
C GLU A 60 -9.79 -7.04 -6.68
N LEU A 61 -8.79 -7.57 -5.97
CA LEU A 61 -8.48 -7.16 -4.61
C LEU A 61 -8.01 -5.70 -4.57
N PHE A 62 -7.12 -5.31 -5.49
CA PHE A 62 -6.62 -3.94 -5.55
C PHE A 62 -7.75 -2.93 -5.78
N ILE A 63 -8.61 -3.18 -6.78
CA ILE A 63 -9.75 -2.30 -7.12
C ILE A 63 -10.73 -2.25 -5.96
N ASN A 64 -11.00 -3.37 -5.29
CA ASN A 64 -11.89 -3.42 -4.15
C ASN A 64 -11.37 -2.55 -2.98
N ILE A 65 -10.08 -2.67 -2.63
CA ILE A 65 -9.45 -1.82 -1.60
C ILE A 65 -9.52 -0.35 -2.00
N MET A 66 -9.13 0.00 -3.23
CA MET A 66 -9.15 1.39 -3.71
C MET A 66 -10.57 1.98 -3.68
N THR A 67 -11.59 1.19 -4.04
CA THR A 67 -13.00 1.61 -4.01
C THR A 67 -13.47 1.89 -2.59
N GLN A 68 -13.12 1.04 -1.62
CA GLN A 68 -13.45 1.25 -0.21
C GLN A 68 -12.73 2.47 0.38
N LEU A 69 -11.46 2.69 0.03
CA LEU A 69 -10.73 3.89 0.49
C LEU A 69 -11.27 5.17 -0.16
N ARG A 70 -11.70 5.10 -1.42
CA ARG A 70 -12.34 6.22 -2.11
C ARG A 70 -13.69 6.58 -1.47
N SER A 71 -14.50 5.59 -1.07
CA SER A 71 -15.83 5.85 -0.50
C SER A 71 -15.77 6.67 0.80
N ILE A 72 -14.66 6.60 1.53
CA ILE A 72 -14.42 7.40 2.73
C ILE A 72 -13.61 8.67 2.47
N ASN A 73 -13.27 8.99 1.21
CA ASN A 73 -12.35 10.07 0.85
C ASN A 73 -11.04 9.98 1.67
N TYR A 74 -10.39 8.82 1.65
CA TYR A 74 -9.17 8.59 2.38
C TYR A 74 -8.08 9.58 1.95
N SER A 75 -7.48 10.26 2.93
CA SER A 75 -6.42 11.27 2.74
C SER A 75 -5.22 11.02 3.65
N GLY A 76 -5.09 9.80 4.18
CA GLY A 76 -3.93 9.36 4.94
C GLY A 76 -2.76 8.97 4.04
N VAL A 77 -1.81 8.26 4.62
CA VAL A 77 -0.66 7.69 3.91
C VAL A 77 -1.04 6.34 3.32
N LEU A 78 -0.66 6.14 2.05
CA LEU A 78 -0.68 4.85 1.37
C LEU A 78 0.74 4.45 1.03
N ALA A 79 1.21 3.35 1.62
CA ALA A 79 2.56 2.84 1.41
C ALA A 79 2.55 1.48 0.70
N PHE A 80 3.41 1.32 -0.30
CA PHE A 80 3.37 0.17 -1.22
C PHE A 80 4.31 -0.98 -0.83
N HIS A 81 4.62 -1.08 0.46
CA HIS A 81 5.56 -2.07 0.98
C HIS A 81 4.92 -2.91 2.11
N ARG A 82 5.39 -4.15 2.25
CA ARG A 82 5.28 -5.00 3.45
C ARG A 82 6.17 -6.24 3.25
N TYR A 83 7.45 -6.11 3.59
CA TYR A 83 8.49 -7.13 3.33
C TYR A 83 8.53 -7.52 1.85
N ASN A 84 8.78 -6.53 0.99
CA ASN A 84 8.95 -6.68 -0.46
C ASN A 84 9.80 -5.51 -0.97
N GLU A 85 10.29 -5.63 -2.21
CA GLU A 85 10.86 -4.50 -2.95
C GLU A 85 9.82 -3.98 -3.94
N PRO A 86 9.12 -2.86 -3.63
CA PRO A 86 8.01 -2.37 -4.45
C PRO A 86 8.44 -1.91 -5.85
N LEU A 87 9.71 -1.57 -6.05
CA LEU A 87 10.20 -1.00 -7.30
C LEU A 87 10.87 -2.03 -8.22
N ALA A 88 10.88 -3.31 -7.83
CA ALA A 88 11.49 -4.38 -8.61
C ALA A 88 10.85 -4.62 -9.98
N ASP A 89 9.57 -4.29 -10.13
CA ASP A 89 8.82 -4.36 -11.38
C ASP A 89 8.30 -2.96 -11.73
N LYS A 90 9.08 -2.23 -12.52
CA LYS A 90 8.83 -0.82 -12.81
C LYS A 90 7.47 -0.59 -13.47
N ALA A 91 7.16 -1.36 -14.50
CA ALA A 91 5.90 -1.19 -15.24
C ALA A 91 4.69 -1.47 -14.35
N TYR A 92 4.75 -2.55 -13.56
CA TYR A 92 3.68 -2.90 -12.64
C TYR A 92 3.49 -1.86 -11.52
N ALA A 93 4.58 -1.40 -10.91
CA ALA A 93 4.55 -0.41 -9.85
C ALA A 93 3.97 0.92 -10.33
N LEU A 94 4.45 1.45 -11.47
CA LEU A 94 3.93 2.68 -12.05
C LEU A 94 2.45 2.58 -12.40
N ALA A 95 2.01 1.46 -12.98
CA ALA A 95 0.60 1.23 -13.32
C ALA A 95 -0.29 1.21 -12.06
N ARG A 96 0.14 0.50 -11.01
CA ARG A 96 -0.60 0.41 -9.73
C ARG A 96 -0.66 1.76 -9.01
N MET A 97 0.46 2.46 -8.91
CA MET A 97 0.52 3.76 -8.22
C MET A 97 -0.27 4.82 -9.00
N SER A 98 -0.15 4.86 -10.34
CA SER A 98 -0.96 5.75 -11.18
C SER A 98 -2.45 5.48 -10.99
N SER A 99 -2.87 4.21 -11.02
CA SER A 99 -4.25 3.82 -10.75
C SER A 99 -4.70 4.27 -9.35
N ALA A 100 -3.94 3.96 -8.30
CA ALA A 100 -4.26 4.40 -6.93
C ALA A 100 -4.45 5.93 -6.84
N ARG A 101 -3.64 6.73 -7.54
CA ARG A 101 -3.74 8.19 -7.54
C ARG A 101 -5.09 8.66 -8.08
N THR A 102 -5.62 7.99 -9.11
CA THR A 102 -6.95 8.32 -9.65
C THR A 102 -8.08 8.08 -8.64
N PHE A 103 -7.96 7.05 -7.79
CA PHE A 103 -8.94 6.76 -6.75
C PHE A 103 -8.79 7.67 -5.53
N LEU A 104 -7.55 8.00 -5.17
CA LEU A 104 -7.18 8.63 -3.91
C LEU A 104 -6.34 9.90 -4.14
N PRO A 105 -6.91 10.96 -4.76
CA PRO A 105 -6.17 12.15 -5.13
C PRO A 105 -5.55 12.88 -3.93
N ASN A 106 -6.16 12.76 -2.75
CA ASN A 106 -5.74 13.44 -1.52
C ASN A 106 -4.88 12.58 -0.59
N ALA A 107 -4.59 11.33 -0.95
CA ALA A 107 -3.73 10.47 -0.14
C ALA A 107 -2.25 10.81 -0.39
N VAL A 108 -1.43 10.63 0.64
CA VAL A 108 0.03 10.80 0.54
C VAL A 108 0.65 9.46 0.20
N PHE A 109 1.32 9.37 -0.95
CA PHE A 109 2.00 8.14 -1.34
C PHE A 109 3.38 8.07 -0.70
N ARG A 110 3.72 6.90 -0.16
CA ARG A 110 5.02 6.65 0.45
C ARG A 110 5.63 5.36 -0.07
N ILE A 111 6.87 5.45 -0.50
CA ILE A 111 7.60 4.31 -1.04
C ILE A 111 8.78 4.03 -0.10
N PHE A 112 8.82 2.82 0.41
CA PHE A 112 9.98 2.28 1.12
C PHE A 112 10.62 1.24 0.20
N THR A 113 11.86 1.48 -0.18
CA THR A 113 12.60 0.69 -1.16
C THR A 113 14.04 0.54 -0.69
N ASN A 114 14.68 -0.56 -1.05
CA ASN A 114 16.12 -0.75 -0.89
C ASN A 114 16.94 0.07 -1.90
N GLY A 115 16.28 0.64 -2.92
CA GLY A 115 16.86 1.53 -3.92
C GLY A 115 17.57 0.85 -5.08
N ASP A 116 17.66 -0.48 -5.12
CA ASP A 116 18.46 -1.20 -6.13
C ASP A 116 17.98 -0.97 -7.57
N TYR A 117 16.68 -0.72 -7.76
CA TYR A 117 16.07 -0.49 -9.06
C TYR A 117 15.86 1.00 -9.37
N LEU A 118 16.22 1.91 -8.47
CA LEU A 118 16.01 3.33 -8.68
C LEU A 118 17.00 3.90 -9.69
N THR A 119 16.45 4.63 -10.65
CA THR A 119 17.20 5.51 -11.56
C THR A 119 16.63 6.91 -11.48
N ALA A 120 17.38 7.91 -11.97
CA ALA A 120 16.88 9.28 -12.00
C ALA A 120 15.56 9.42 -12.80
N ASP A 121 15.40 8.68 -13.89
CA ASP A 121 14.16 8.64 -14.66
C ASP A 121 13.01 8.03 -13.86
N TYR A 122 13.28 6.91 -13.18
CA TYR A 122 12.24 6.26 -12.40
C TYR A 122 11.77 7.14 -11.24
N ILE A 123 12.68 7.87 -10.58
CA ILE A 123 12.31 8.88 -9.58
C ILE A 123 11.41 9.96 -10.19
N ARG A 124 11.75 10.47 -11.38
CA ARG A 124 10.92 11.47 -12.08
C ARG A 124 9.52 10.94 -12.38
N GLU A 125 9.39 9.71 -12.86
CA GLU A 125 8.10 9.06 -13.12
C GLU A 125 7.28 8.87 -11.84
N LEU A 126 7.91 8.46 -10.74
CA LEU A 126 7.26 8.32 -9.44
C LEU A 126 6.77 9.67 -8.89
N VAL A 127 7.60 10.72 -8.99
CA VAL A 127 7.25 12.09 -8.57
C VAL A 127 6.10 12.65 -9.41
N ALA A 128 6.05 12.32 -10.71
CA ALA A 128 4.97 12.77 -11.59
C ALA A 128 3.59 12.19 -11.24
N ILE A 129 3.53 11.05 -10.54
CA ILE A 129 2.29 10.46 -10.02
C ILE A 129 1.76 11.24 -8.79
N GLY A 130 2.64 11.97 -8.10
CA GLY A 130 2.36 12.66 -6.83
C GLY A 130 2.28 11.73 -5.62
#